data_AF-A0A3S1CDB1-F1
#
_entry.id   AF-A0A3S1CDB1-F1
#
_cell.length_a   1.000
_cell.length_b   1.000
_cell.length_c   1.000
_cell.angle_alpha   90.00
_cell.angle_beta   90.00
_cell.angle_gamma   90.00
#
_symmetry.space_group_name_H-M   'P 1'
#
loop_
_entity.id
_entity.type
_entity.pdbx_description
1 polymer ?
#
loop_
_entity_poly.entity_id
_entity_poly.type
_entity_poly.pdbx_seq_one_letter_code
_entity_poly.pdbx_strand_id
1 'polypeptide(L)'
;MLEGTNLIKTQALGVDFYDATLSGACIEAWNIDSTTKLEGVNCTHIYLKYGGKERRPHSGEYAPREFTKLFQETLDTIDIIFNNGLDWKAFIIALDKVQVENEGTQLSVKSVEQKEDGLFVVRVNVPPDADKVKLNDGLKRIHDEIKSFKEQRKDEIKELKESMSEMLASRPNEHIYGDKIMGDKHMHQETNKNYNFNAPFTNFVDNIEGNQNNFFSQQPQTLAEAAQEIQQLLKQLEVVNAPTTVEEKQAVVNQVIEKIYENPTLKSRVFGALKAAGTEAFKEAVDHPLVNILVATIEGWRES
;
A
#
# COMPACT_ATOMS: atom_id res chain seq x y z
N MET A 1 23.82 -0.46 35.91
CA MET A 1 23.64 0.91 35.37
C MET A 1 24.45 1.03 34.10
N LEU A 2 23.81 1.44 32.99
CA LEU A 2 24.44 1.68 31.69
C LEU A 2 24.29 3.15 31.28
N GLU A 3 24.09 4.03 32.27
CA GLU A 3 23.90 5.47 32.07
C GLU A 3 25.14 6.10 31.43
N GLY A 4 24.94 6.91 30.39
CA GLY A 4 26.02 7.58 29.66
C GLY A 4 26.99 6.64 28.93
N THR A 5 26.70 5.33 28.86
CA THR A 5 27.62 4.37 28.24
C THR A 5 27.61 4.46 26.73
N ASN A 6 28.69 3.98 26.13
CA ASN A 6 28.83 3.92 24.69
C ASN A 6 28.58 2.48 24.19
N LEU A 7 27.43 2.28 23.55
CA LEU A 7 26.97 1.00 22.99
C LEU A 7 27.06 0.99 21.46
N ILE A 8 27.93 1.81 20.85
CA ILE A 8 28.16 1.81 19.40
C ILE A 8 28.44 0.39 18.88
N LYS A 9 27.70 -0.04 17.86
CA LYS A 9 27.86 -1.34 17.18
C LYS A 9 27.70 -2.56 18.12
N THR A 10 27.08 -2.38 19.28
CA THR A 10 26.87 -3.46 20.24
C THR A 10 25.85 -4.45 19.71
N GLN A 11 26.14 -5.74 19.85
CA GLN A 11 25.20 -6.84 19.62
C GLN A 11 24.59 -7.21 20.97
N ALA A 12 23.35 -6.79 21.21
CA ALA A 12 22.61 -7.00 22.45
C ALA A 12 21.44 -7.96 22.24
N LEU A 13 21.74 -9.12 21.64
CA LEU A 13 20.79 -10.19 21.30
C LEU A 13 20.45 -11.02 22.56
N GLY A 14 19.17 -11.18 22.88
CA GLY A 14 18.74 -11.93 24.06
C GLY A 14 19.16 -11.35 25.41
N VAL A 15 19.61 -10.09 25.44
CA VAL A 15 20.04 -9.42 26.67
C VAL A 15 18.82 -8.95 27.46
N ASP A 16 18.87 -9.17 28.77
CA ASP A 16 17.84 -8.69 29.70
C ASP A 16 18.24 -7.29 30.23
N PHE A 17 17.55 -6.25 29.75
CA PHE A 17 17.69 -4.88 30.24
C PHE A 17 16.57 -4.49 31.21
N TYR A 18 15.89 -5.45 31.85
CA TYR A 18 14.85 -5.15 32.83
C TYR A 18 15.38 -4.21 33.94
N ASP A 19 14.66 -3.11 34.16
CA ASP A 19 15.02 -2.02 35.08
C ASP A 19 16.41 -1.38 34.84
N ALA A 20 17.03 -1.59 33.67
CA ALA A 20 18.31 -0.97 33.36
C ALA A 20 18.15 0.54 33.09
N THR A 21 19.10 1.33 33.58
CA THR A 21 19.21 2.76 33.22
C THR A 21 20.04 2.93 31.96
N LEU A 22 19.43 3.47 30.89
CA LEU A 22 20.08 3.78 29.60
C LEU A 22 20.13 5.28 29.27
N SER A 23 19.68 6.14 30.19
CA SER A 23 19.75 7.60 30.01
C SER A 23 21.14 8.08 29.59
N GLY A 24 21.20 8.86 28.51
CA GLY A 24 22.45 9.41 27.95
C GLY A 24 23.32 8.40 27.20
N ALA A 25 22.92 7.13 27.06
CA ALA A 25 23.69 6.15 26.32
C ALA A 25 23.73 6.46 24.82
N CYS A 26 24.84 6.10 24.16
CA CYS A 26 24.94 6.13 22.70
C CYS A 26 24.68 4.74 22.13
N ILE A 27 23.69 4.61 21.24
CA ILE A 27 23.26 3.33 20.64
C ILE A 27 23.45 3.34 19.11
N GLU A 28 24.44 4.08 18.60
CA GLU A 28 24.73 4.14 17.16
C GLU A 28 25.00 2.73 16.61
N ALA A 29 24.23 2.33 15.60
CA ALA A 29 24.32 1.01 14.99
C ALA A 29 24.24 -0.15 15.99
N TRP A 30 23.54 0.02 17.12
CA TRP A 30 23.25 -1.11 18.01
C TRP A 30 22.35 -2.13 17.30
N ASN A 31 22.42 -3.39 17.73
CA ASN A 31 21.59 -4.47 17.20
C ASN A 31 20.95 -5.25 18.36
N ILE A 32 19.65 -5.49 18.25
CA ILE A 32 18.82 -6.22 19.21
C ILE A 32 17.90 -7.15 18.43
N ASP A 33 17.26 -8.10 19.10
CA ASP A 33 16.24 -8.96 18.50
C ASP A 33 15.00 -9.04 19.41
N SER A 34 14.02 -9.85 19.00
CA SER A 34 12.78 -10.04 19.74
C SER A 34 12.97 -10.66 21.13
N THR A 35 14.13 -11.27 21.40
CA THR A 35 14.46 -11.90 22.68
C THR A 35 15.12 -10.95 23.67
N THR A 36 15.59 -9.78 23.20
CA THR A 36 16.11 -8.71 24.04
C THR A 36 14.99 -8.06 24.84
N LYS A 37 15.08 -8.01 26.17
CA LYS A 37 14.04 -7.42 27.02
C LYS A 37 14.35 -5.97 27.32
N LEU A 38 13.51 -5.04 26.83
CA LEU A 38 13.60 -3.61 27.14
C LEU A 38 12.48 -3.14 28.07
N GLU A 39 11.67 -4.06 28.62
CA GLU A 39 10.64 -3.72 29.60
C GLU A 39 11.28 -3.12 30.87
N GLY A 40 10.67 -2.07 31.44
CA GLY A 40 11.18 -1.45 32.67
C GLY A 40 12.42 -0.56 32.48
N VAL A 41 13.01 -0.51 31.28
CA VAL A 41 14.17 0.36 31.02
C VAL A 41 13.86 1.81 31.37
N ASN A 42 14.69 2.38 32.25
CA ASN A 42 14.63 3.78 32.62
C ASN A 42 15.55 4.60 31.69
N CYS A 43 14.94 5.42 30.83
CA CYS A 43 15.66 6.17 29.84
C CYS A 43 14.97 7.50 29.57
N THR A 44 15.64 8.62 29.84
CA THR A 44 15.14 9.97 29.50
C THR A 44 15.54 10.39 28.08
N HIS A 45 16.70 9.93 27.60
CA HIS A 45 17.19 10.18 26.25
C HIS A 45 18.34 9.25 25.87
N ILE A 46 18.61 9.11 24.57
CA ILE A 46 19.77 8.41 23.99
C ILE A 46 20.42 9.26 22.89
N TYR A 47 21.54 8.80 22.36
CA TYR A 47 22.21 9.35 21.18
C TYR A 47 22.34 8.30 20.08
N LEU A 48 21.84 8.61 18.87
CA LEU A 48 21.96 7.73 17.71
C LEU A 48 23.29 7.86 16.96
N LYS A 49 24.10 8.87 17.29
CA LYS A 49 25.48 9.03 16.79
C LYS A 49 26.46 9.42 17.89
N TYR A 50 27.68 8.95 17.75
CA TYR A 50 28.79 9.23 18.65
C TYR A 50 29.06 10.72 18.81
N GLY A 51 29.56 11.09 20.00
CA GLY A 51 29.82 12.48 20.36
C GLY A 51 28.56 13.26 20.72
N GLY A 52 27.52 12.59 21.22
CA GLY A 52 26.29 13.24 21.69
C GLY A 52 25.42 13.78 20.56
N LYS A 53 25.52 13.21 19.35
CA LYS A 53 24.79 13.66 18.16
C LYS A 53 23.51 12.85 18.00
N GLU A 54 22.55 13.42 17.28
CA GLU A 54 21.25 12.80 16.99
C GLU A 54 20.55 12.30 18.27
N ARG A 55 20.48 13.20 19.28
CA ARG A 55 19.77 12.94 20.53
C ARG A 55 18.30 12.56 20.24
N ARG A 56 17.79 11.55 20.92
CA ARG A 56 16.37 11.20 20.95
C ARG A 56 15.85 11.12 22.39
N PRO A 57 14.67 11.70 22.69
CA PRO A 57 13.91 12.58 21.81
C PRO A 57 14.71 13.85 21.47
N HIS A 58 14.40 14.52 20.36
CA HIS A 58 15.18 15.68 19.92
C HIS A 58 15.13 16.82 20.95
N SER A 59 13.96 16.99 21.58
CA SER A 59 13.72 17.87 22.71
C SER A 59 12.95 17.11 23.80
N GLY A 60 13.02 17.59 25.04
CA GLY A 60 12.36 16.96 26.18
C GLY A 60 12.98 15.62 26.59
N GLU A 61 12.17 14.79 27.25
CA GLU A 61 12.52 13.46 27.74
C GLU A 61 11.48 12.46 27.28
N TYR A 62 11.88 11.19 27.15
CA TYR A 62 10.94 10.11 26.92
C TYR A 62 9.91 10.04 28.06
N ALA A 63 8.65 9.86 27.70
CA ALA A 63 7.61 9.49 28.65
C ALA A 63 7.85 8.06 29.18
N PRO A 64 7.27 7.68 30.33
CA PRO A 64 7.35 6.32 30.83
C PRO A 64 6.99 5.29 29.76
N ARG A 65 7.85 4.27 29.58
CA ARG A 65 7.74 3.20 28.56
C ARG A 65 7.88 3.62 27.10
N GLU A 66 8.10 4.91 26.79
CA GLU A 66 8.22 5.37 25.41
C GLU A 66 9.47 4.81 24.72
N PHE A 67 10.62 4.78 25.43
CA PHE A 67 11.83 4.13 24.94
C PHE A 67 11.56 2.68 24.54
N THR A 68 10.98 1.88 25.45
CA THR A 68 10.64 0.47 25.17
C THR A 68 9.75 0.36 23.95
N LYS A 69 8.72 1.21 23.78
CA LYS A 69 7.83 1.16 22.61
C LYS A 69 8.55 1.46 21.29
N LEU A 70 9.53 2.36 21.31
CA LEU A 70 10.26 2.77 20.11
C LEU A 70 11.31 1.76 19.67
N PHE A 71 11.89 1.03 20.63
CA PHE A 71 13.06 0.20 20.40
C PHE A 71 12.81 -1.29 20.57
N GLN A 72 11.76 -1.73 21.29
CA GLN A 72 11.48 -3.16 21.47
C GLN A 72 11.12 -3.81 20.14
N GLU A 73 11.86 -4.84 19.77
CA GLU A 73 11.41 -5.80 18.77
C GLU A 73 10.52 -6.83 19.49
N THR A 74 9.28 -7.00 19.05
CA THR A 74 8.31 -7.90 19.72
C THR A 74 8.03 -9.17 18.91
N LEU A 75 8.41 -9.16 17.63
CA LEU A 75 8.22 -10.23 16.68
C LEU A 75 9.52 -10.43 15.92
N ASP A 76 9.81 -11.68 15.58
CA ASP A 76 10.87 -11.98 14.64
C ASP A 76 10.44 -11.58 13.23
N THR A 77 11.39 -11.55 12.30
CA THR A 77 11.07 -11.22 10.91
C THR A 77 11.53 -12.29 9.94
N ILE A 78 10.78 -12.44 8.86
CA ILE A 78 11.21 -13.12 7.64
C ILE A 78 11.26 -12.12 6.49
N ASP A 79 12.29 -12.23 5.65
CA ASP A 79 12.46 -11.40 4.47
C ASP A 79 12.01 -12.20 3.24
N ILE A 80 10.86 -11.84 2.67
CA ILE A 80 10.32 -12.42 1.44
C ILE A 80 10.89 -11.66 0.24
N ILE A 81 11.61 -12.37 -0.63
CA ILE A 81 12.27 -11.77 -1.79
C ILE A 81 11.50 -12.07 -3.08
N PHE A 82 11.20 -11.03 -3.86
CA PHE A 82 10.56 -11.08 -5.17
C PHE A 82 11.46 -10.44 -6.23
N ASN A 83 11.90 -11.23 -7.21
CA ASN A 83 12.91 -10.79 -8.19
C ASN A 83 12.34 -10.00 -9.39
N ASN A 84 11.04 -10.09 -9.65
CA ASN A 84 10.40 -9.55 -10.86
C ASN A 84 9.13 -8.78 -10.51
N GLY A 85 9.29 -7.75 -9.67
CA GLY A 85 8.18 -6.97 -9.13
C GLY A 85 7.34 -7.73 -8.11
N LEU A 86 6.51 -6.98 -7.40
CA LEU A 86 5.62 -7.45 -6.35
C LEU A 86 4.17 -7.14 -6.72
N ASP A 87 3.33 -8.18 -6.92
CA ASP A 87 1.89 -7.95 -7.06
C ASP A 87 1.30 -7.84 -5.63
N TRP A 88 1.14 -6.61 -5.17
CA TRP A 88 0.72 -6.37 -3.79
C TRP A 88 -0.67 -6.90 -3.47
N LYS A 89 -1.60 -6.92 -4.44
CA LYS A 89 -2.92 -7.55 -4.23
C LYS A 89 -2.74 -9.03 -3.95
N ALA A 90 -1.96 -9.70 -4.79
CA ALA A 90 -1.63 -11.11 -4.60
C ALA A 90 -0.93 -11.33 -3.24
N PHE A 91 -0.05 -10.43 -2.84
CA PHE A 91 0.69 -10.54 -1.60
C PHE A 91 -0.20 -10.38 -0.35
N ILE A 92 -1.09 -9.39 -0.31
CA ILE A 92 -2.02 -9.23 0.84
C ILE A 92 -2.98 -10.42 0.94
N ILE A 93 -3.50 -10.91 -0.18
CA ILE A 93 -4.31 -12.13 -0.18
C ILE A 93 -3.50 -13.33 0.31
N ALA A 94 -2.22 -13.43 -0.11
CA ALA A 94 -1.32 -14.47 0.39
C ALA A 94 -1.09 -14.34 1.90
N LEU A 95 -0.89 -13.12 2.41
CA LEU A 95 -0.73 -12.85 3.83
C LEU A 95 -1.95 -13.34 4.61
N ASP A 96 -3.16 -12.94 4.23
CA ASP A 96 -4.40 -13.36 4.89
C ASP A 96 -4.59 -14.89 4.81
N LYS A 97 -4.36 -15.49 3.65
CA LYS A 97 -4.55 -16.92 3.45
C LYS A 97 -3.54 -17.75 4.24
N VAL A 98 -2.28 -17.34 4.31
CA VAL A 98 -1.26 -18.01 5.12
C VAL A 98 -1.59 -17.90 6.61
N GLN A 99 -2.11 -16.76 7.09
CA GLN A 99 -2.58 -16.65 8.48
C GLN A 99 -3.67 -17.69 8.77
N VAL A 100 -4.67 -17.82 7.89
CA VAL A 100 -5.76 -18.81 8.04
C VAL A 100 -5.24 -20.25 7.98
N GLU A 101 -4.34 -20.57 7.04
CA GLU A 101 -3.72 -21.90 6.90
C GLU A 101 -2.82 -22.28 8.09
N ASN A 102 -2.44 -21.32 8.93
CA ASN A 102 -1.59 -21.50 10.10
C ASN A 102 -2.32 -21.07 11.38
N GLU A 103 -3.58 -21.48 11.55
CA GLU A 103 -4.35 -21.34 12.80
C GLU A 103 -4.48 -19.89 13.32
N GLY A 104 -4.47 -18.91 12.41
CA GLY A 104 -4.52 -17.49 12.77
C GLY A 104 -3.19 -16.94 13.28
N THR A 105 -2.07 -17.59 12.95
CA THR A 105 -0.72 -17.07 13.21
C THR A 105 -0.65 -15.61 12.79
N GLN A 106 -0.30 -14.72 13.72
CA GLN A 106 -0.27 -13.28 13.48
C GLN A 106 0.90 -12.91 12.55
N LEU A 107 0.59 -12.47 11.33
CA LEU A 107 1.57 -11.97 10.38
C LEU A 107 1.28 -10.50 10.07
N SER A 108 2.33 -9.67 10.02
CA SER A 108 2.17 -8.26 9.63
C SER A 108 3.37 -7.77 8.84
N VAL A 109 3.16 -6.93 7.84
CA VAL A 109 4.29 -6.33 7.11
C VAL A 109 5.00 -5.31 7.99
N LYS A 110 6.31 -5.49 8.23
CA LYS A 110 7.19 -4.53 8.92
C LYS A 110 7.70 -3.48 7.94
N SER A 111 8.17 -3.91 6.76
CA SER A 111 8.66 -3.02 5.71
C SER A 111 8.59 -3.67 4.34
N VAL A 112 8.56 -2.82 3.30
CA VAL A 112 8.77 -3.20 1.91
C VAL A 112 9.93 -2.36 1.40
N GLU A 113 10.96 -3.02 0.91
CA GLU A 113 12.16 -2.38 0.37
C GLU A 113 12.32 -2.77 -1.09
N GLN A 114 12.34 -1.79 -1.97
CA GLN A 114 12.80 -1.99 -3.34
C GLN A 114 14.32 -1.84 -3.37
N LYS A 115 14.98 -2.84 -3.96
CA LYS A 115 16.41 -2.83 -4.26
C LYS A 115 16.58 -2.55 -5.77
N GLU A 116 17.83 -2.59 -6.22
CA GLU A 116 18.17 -2.45 -7.63
C GLU A 116 17.48 -3.54 -8.48
N ASP A 117 17.33 -3.25 -9.78
CA ASP A 117 16.80 -4.17 -10.79
C ASP A 117 15.37 -4.72 -10.55
N GLY A 118 14.53 -3.99 -9.81
CA GLY A 118 13.14 -4.39 -9.57
C GLY A 118 12.98 -5.53 -8.56
N LEU A 119 14.03 -5.80 -7.77
CA LEU A 119 14.01 -6.71 -6.64
C LEU A 119 13.26 -6.08 -5.46
N PHE A 120 12.26 -6.76 -4.94
CA PHE A 120 11.55 -6.36 -3.72
C PHE A 120 11.88 -7.29 -2.56
N VAL A 121 12.08 -6.71 -1.38
CA VAL A 121 12.22 -7.40 -0.11
C VAL A 121 11.08 -6.97 0.81
N VAL A 122 10.16 -7.88 1.09
CA VAL A 122 9.07 -7.65 2.05
C VAL A 122 9.45 -8.28 3.38
N ARG A 123 9.69 -7.45 4.39
CA ARG A 123 9.94 -7.91 5.76
C ARG A 123 8.62 -8.10 6.48
N VAL A 124 8.35 -9.31 6.93
CA VAL A 124 7.11 -9.70 7.61
C VAL A 124 7.45 -10.06 9.06
N ASN A 125 6.76 -9.44 10.01
CA ASN A 125 6.78 -9.85 11.41
C ASN A 125 6.09 -11.21 11.56
N VAL A 126 6.70 -12.09 12.33
CA VAL A 126 6.23 -13.44 12.64
C VAL A 126 6.42 -13.73 14.13
N PRO A 127 5.60 -14.59 14.75
CA PRO A 127 5.85 -15.04 16.11
C PRO A 127 7.23 -15.71 16.23
N PRO A 128 7.97 -15.49 17.33
CA PRO A 128 9.32 -16.04 17.49
C PRO A 128 9.40 -17.58 17.39
N ASP A 129 8.32 -18.27 17.75
CA ASP A 129 8.18 -19.73 17.72
C ASP A 129 7.57 -20.27 16.41
N ALA A 130 7.26 -19.39 15.45
CA ALA A 130 6.65 -19.80 14.19
C ALA A 130 7.64 -20.51 13.25
N ASP A 131 7.11 -21.43 12.43
CA ASP A 131 7.87 -22.06 11.35
C ASP A 131 8.09 -21.07 10.19
N LYS A 132 9.17 -20.31 10.30
CA LYS A 132 9.57 -19.27 9.34
C LYS A 132 9.71 -19.77 7.90
N VAL A 133 10.17 -21.01 7.72
CA VAL A 133 10.34 -21.60 6.38
C VAL A 133 8.98 -21.87 5.77
N LYS A 134 8.09 -22.54 6.52
CA LYS A 134 6.71 -22.79 6.09
C LYS A 134 5.96 -21.50 5.75
N LEU A 135 6.10 -20.46 6.57
CA LEU A 135 5.46 -19.16 6.34
C LEU A 135 6.01 -18.48 5.08
N ASN A 136 7.33 -18.43 4.91
CA ASN A 136 7.96 -17.87 3.71
C ASN A 136 7.51 -18.60 2.44
N ASP A 137 7.53 -19.93 2.47
CA ASP A 137 7.17 -20.76 1.31
C ASP A 137 5.69 -20.64 0.98
N GLY A 138 4.82 -20.59 1.99
CA GLY A 138 3.39 -20.34 1.83
C GLY A 138 3.09 -18.99 1.19
N LEU A 139 3.75 -17.92 1.69
CA LEU A 139 3.58 -16.56 1.16
C LEU A 139 4.00 -16.46 -0.31
N LYS A 140 5.18 -17.01 -0.66
CA LYS A 140 5.66 -17.04 -2.04
C LYS A 140 4.74 -17.85 -2.95
N ARG A 141 4.39 -19.07 -2.55
CA ARG A 141 3.54 -19.97 -3.32
C ARG A 141 2.18 -19.34 -3.64
N ILE A 142 1.47 -18.83 -2.63
CA ILE A 142 0.13 -18.27 -2.83
C ILE A 142 0.19 -16.97 -3.65
N HIS A 143 1.19 -16.12 -3.41
CA HIS A 143 1.41 -14.94 -4.24
C HIS A 143 1.59 -15.33 -5.72
N ASP A 144 2.44 -16.31 -6.02
CA ASP A 144 2.73 -16.74 -7.39
C ASP A 144 1.54 -17.44 -8.05
N GLU A 145 0.74 -18.21 -7.28
CA GLU A 145 -0.54 -18.78 -7.73
C GLU A 145 -1.53 -17.69 -8.14
N ILE A 146 -1.70 -16.63 -7.34
CA ILE A 146 -2.62 -15.54 -7.66
C ILE A 146 -2.11 -14.72 -8.85
N LYS A 147 -0.81 -14.43 -8.88
CA LYS A 147 -0.17 -13.71 -9.99
C LYS A 147 -0.37 -14.47 -11.31
N SER A 148 -0.11 -15.78 -11.33
CA SER A 148 -0.28 -16.60 -12.52
C SER A 148 -1.75 -16.70 -12.96
N PHE A 149 -2.69 -16.85 -12.03
CA PHE A 149 -4.12 -16.86 -12.35
C PHE A 149 -4.61 -15.54 -12.95
N LYS A 150 -4.12 -14.41 -12.43
CA LYS A 150 -4.45 -13.07 -12.95
C LYS A 150 -3.93 -12.87 -14.38
N GLU A 151 -2.73 -13.33 -14.68
CA GLU A 151 -2.16 -13.23 -16.03
C GLU A 151 -2.93 -14.12 -17.03
N GLN A 152 -3.26 -15.36 -16.64
CA GLN A 152 -4.09 -16.26 -17.44
C GLN A 152 -5.44 -15.63 -17.80
N ARG A 153 -6.13 -15.05 -16.81
CA ARG A 153 -7.42 -14.35 -17.05
C ARG A 153 -7.28 -13.16 -17.99
N LYS A 154 -6.16 -12.44 -17.91
CA LYS A 154 -5.89 -11.28 -18.76
C LYS A 154 -5.70 -11.70 -20.22
N ASP A 155 -4.96 -12.78 -20.44
CA ASP A 155 -4.76 -13.36 -21.77
C ASP A 155 -6.07 -13.91 -22.34
N GLU A 156 -6.87 -14.64 -21.55
CA GLU A 156 -8.21 -15.10 -21.96
C GLU A 156 -9.11 -13.95 -22.42
N ILE A 157 -9.15 -12.85 -21.65
CA ILE A 157 -9.96 -11.67 -21.99
C ILE A 157 -9.46 -11.03 -23.29
N LYS A 158 -8.15 -10.98 -23.50
CA LYS A 158 -7.57 -10.44 -24.73
C LYS A 158 -7.95 -11.28 -25.94
N GLU A 159 -7.81 -12.60 -25.86
CA GLU A 159 -8.21 -13.52 -26.94
C GLU A 159 -9.72 -13.41 -27.25
N LEU A 160 -10.56 -13.33 -26.21
CA LEU A 160 -12.00 -13.14 -26.37
C LEU A 160 -12.34 -11.81 -27.07
N LYS A 161 -11.63 -10.73 -26.74
CA LYS A 161 -11.81 -9.41 -27.39
C LYS A 161 -11.43 -9.46 -28.87
N GLU A 162 -10.30 -10.08 -29.19
CA GLU A 162 -9.81 -10.22 -30.57
C GLU A 162 -10.79 -11.06 -31.41
N SER A 163 -11.23 -12.20 -30.88
CA SER A 163 -12.25 -13.06 -31.53
C SER A 163 -13.58 -12.33 -31.77
N MET A 164 -14.05 -11.55 -30.79
CA MET A 164 -15.30 -10.79 -30.92
C MET A 164 -15.17 -9.67 -31.98
N SER A 165 -13.99 -9.04 -32.10
CA SER A 165 -13.71 -8.03 -33.11
C SER A 165 -13.77 -8.61 -34.54
N GLU A 166 -13.16 -9.79 -34.76
CA GLU A 166 -13.22 -10.49 -36.05
C GLU A 166 -14.64 -10.93 -36.43
N MET A 167 -15.44 -11.37 -35.45
CA MET A 167 -16.83 -11.76 -35.65
C MET A 167 -17.71 -10.56 -36.05
N LEU A 168 -17.45 -9.38 -35.49
CA LEU A 168 -18.16 -8.15 -35.85
C LEU A 168 -17.74 -7.63 -37.24
N ALA A 169 -16.47 -7.79 -37.61
CA ALA A 169 -15.95 -7.40 -38.93
C ALA A 169 -16.47 -8.29 -40.07
N SER A 170 -16.91 -9.52 -39.78
CA SER A 170 -17.41 -10.49 -40.76
C SER A 170 -18.94 -10.52 -40.93
N ARG A 171 -19.70 -9.67 -40.22
CA ARG A 171 -21.16 -9.57 -40.42
C ARG A 171 -21.49 -8.92 -41.77
N PRO A 172 -22.30 -9.55 -42.63
CA PRO A 172 -22.79 -8.91 -43.85
C PRO A 172 -23.72 -7.73 -43.51
N ASN A 173 -23.49 -6.59 -44.15
CA ASN A 173 -24.34 -5.39 -44.04
C ASN A 173 -25.69 -5.63 -44.73
N GLU A 174 -26.71 -6.10 -44.01
CA GLU A 174 -28.09 -6.08 -44.52
C GLU A 174 -28.65 -4.65 -44.44
N HIS A 175 -28.55 -3.91 -45.57
CA HIS A 175 -29.30 -2.68 -45.79
C HIS A 175 -30.79 -3.01 -45.94
N ILE A 176 -31.58 -2.78 -44.89
CA ILE A 176 -33.04 -2.70 -45.02
C ILE A 176 -33.35 -1.40 -45.81
N TYR A 177 -33.72 -1.55 -47.08
CA TYR A 177 -34.30 -0.46 -47.88
C TYR A 177 -35.68 -0.11 -47.30
N GLY A 178 -35.74 0.98 -46.52
CA GLY A 178 -36.99 1.54 -46.03
C GLY A 178 -37.73 2.27 -47.15
N ASP A 179 -38.92 1.77 -47.48
CA ASP A 179 -39.85 2.34 -48.45
C ASP A 179 -40.33 3.73 -47.99
N LYS A 180 -40.53 4.63 -48.94
CA LYS A 180 -40.71 6.07 -48.72
C LYS A 180 -42.20 6.38 -48.50
N ILE A 181 -42.64 6.54 -47.25
CA ILE A 181 -43.96 7.12 -46.95
C ILE A 181 -43.82 8.61 -46.64
N MET A 182 -44.59 9.39 -47.42
CA MET A 182 -44.68 10.85 -47.46
C MET A 182 -45.92 11.27 -46.65
N GLY A 183 -45.81 12.18 -45.67
CA GLY A 183 -46.98 12.77 -45.02
C GLY A 183 -46.75 13.49 -43.69
N ASP A 184 -46.86 14.82 -43.75
CA ASP A 184 -47.25 15.80 -42.71
C ASP A 184 -46.33 16.26 -41.56
N LYS A 185 -46.29 17.60 -41.45
CA LYS A 185 -45.63 18.44 -40.46
C LYS A 185 -46.63 18.82 -39.36
N HIS A 186 -46.34 18.50 -38.09
CA HIS A 186 -46.81 19.25 -36.91
C HIS A 186 -45.82 19.11 -35.73
N MET A 187 -45.59 20.22 -34.99
CA MET A 187 -44.80 20.37 -33.74
C MET A 187 -45.36 19.46 -32.62
N HIS A 188 -44.66 18.99 -31.56
CA HIS A 188 -43.54 19.53 -30.78
C HIS A 188 -42.90 18.39 -29.91
N GLN A 189 -41.60 18.55 -29.62
CA GLN A 189 -40.83 18.10 -28.43
C GLN A 189 -40.37 16.64 -28.22
N GLU A 190 -39.04 16.49 -28.33
CA GLU A 190 -38.09 15.78 -27.44
C GLU A 190 -38.49 14.35 -26.97
N THR A 191 -37.78 13.28 -27.31
CA THR A 191 -36.33 13.08 -27.25
C THR A 191 -35.89 12.02 -28.27
N ASN A 192 -35.16 12.43 -29.31
CA ASN A 192 -34.57 11.48 -30.25
C ASN A 192 -33.10 11.24 -29.84
N LYS A 193 -32.86 10.24 -28.97
CA LYS A 193 -31.52 9.68 -28.81
C LYS A 193 -31.23 8.88 -30.07
N ASN A 194 -30.69 9.59 -31.05
CA ASN A 194 -30.22 9.03 -32.30
C ASN A 194 -29.03 8.11 -31.97
N TYR A 195 -29.27 6.82 -31.77
CA TYR A 195 -28.20 5.83 -31.70
C TYR A 195 -27.61 5.71 -33.10
N ASN A 196 -26.52 6.45 -33.32
CA ASN A 196 -25.71 6.33 -34.52
C ASN A 196 -25.05 4.93 -34.53
N PHE A 197 -25.71 3.97 -35.19
CA PHE A 197 -25.20 2.60 -35.37
C PHE A 197 -24.10 2.49 -36.44
N ASN A 198 -23.57 3.62 -36.93
CA ASN A 198 -22.52 3.65 -37.95
C ASN A 198 -21.22 4.32 -37.47
N ALA A 199 -21.00 4.39 -36.16
CA ALA A 199 -19.70 4.73 -35.60
C ALA A 199 -18.80 3.47 -35.56
N PRO A 200 -17.50 3.57 -35.88
CA PRO A 200 -16.58 2.44 -35.80
C PRO A 200 -16.62 1.84 -34.39
N PHE A 201 -16.75 0.51 -34.33
CA PHE A 201 -16.87 -0.29 -33.11
C PHE A 201 -15.56 -0.37 -32.31
N THR A 202 -14.71 0.66 -32.37
CA THR A 202 -13.45 0.79 -31.62
C THR A 202 -13.65 1.45 -30.25
N ASN A 203 -14.76 2.16 -30.03
CA ASN A 203 -14.95 2.95 -28.80
C ASN A 203 -15.69 2.25 -27.65
N PHE A 204 -16.00 0.95 -27.75
CA PHE A 204 -16.63 0.19 -26.66
C PHE A 204 -15.68 -0.80 -25.95
N VAL A 205 -14.44 -0.94 -26.43
CA VAL A 205 -13.44 -1.85 -25.83
C VAL A 205 -12.20 -1.12 -25.30
N ASP A 206 -11.99 0.15 -25.64
CA ASP A 206 -10.80 0.93 -25.27
C ASP A 206 -10.96 1.86 -24.04
N ASN A 207 -12.11 1.89 -23.38
CA ASN A 207 -12.33 2.78 -22.22
C ASN A 207 -11.85 2.23 -20.86
N ILE A 208 -10.98 1.21 -20.83
CA ILE A 208 -10.41 0.70 -19.56
C ILE A 208 -8.88 0.84 -19.46
N GLU A 209 -8.10 1.03 -20.54
CA GLU A 209 -6.63 1.11 -20.42
C GLU A 209 -5.92 2.18 -21.30
N GLY A 210 -6.66 3.13 -21.88
CA GLY A 210 -6.05 4.13 -22.78
C GLY A 210 -6.55 5.55 -22.62
N ASN A 211 -6.33 6.19 -21.46
CA ASN A 211 -6.34 7.65 -21.39
C ASN A 211 -5.05 8.16 -20.75
N GLN A 212 -3.95 7.96 -21.47
CA GLN A 212 -2.79 8.82 -21.32
C GLN A 212 -2.98 10.05 -22.23
N ASN A 213 -2.81 11.21 -21.61
CA ASN A 213 -2.64 12.54 -22.23
C ASN A 213 -3.91 13.33 -22.59
N ASN A 214 -4.48 13.98 -21.58
CA ASN A 214 -4.43 15.45 -21.54
C ASN A 214 -4.84 15.97 -20.15
N PHE A 215 -3.92 16.61 -19.42
CA PHE A 215 -4.17 17.79 -18.57
C PHE A 215 -2.82 18.29 -18.02
N PHE A 216 -2.10 19.07 -18.84
CA PHE A 216 -1.12 20.03 -18.34
C PHE A 216 -1.81 21.38 -18.16
N SER A 217 -2.21 21.66 -16.93
CA SER A 217 -1.97 22.93 -16.22
C SER A 217 -2.58 22.82 -14.83
N GLN A 218 -1.88 23.40 -13.84
CA GLN A 218 -2.27 23.62 -12.43
C GLN A 218 -1.68 22.64 -11.39
N GLN A 219 -0.43 22.89 -10.96
CA GLN A 219 -0.15 22.91 -9.51
C GLN A 219 -0.68 24.25 -8.99
N PRO A 220 -1.42 24.32 -7.86
CA PRO A 220 -1.19 23.61 -6.60
C PRO A 220 -2.42 22.87 -6.00
N GLN A 221 -3.51 22.66 -6.76
CA GLN A 221 -4.76 22.14 -6.18
C GLN A 221 -4.79 20.62 -5.94
N THR A 222 -3.95 19.82 -6.60
CA THR A 222 -4.00 18.35 -6.49
C THR A 222 -3.48 17.78 -5.17
N LEU A 223 -2.47 18.39 -4.55
CA LEU A 223 -1.93 17.93 -3.26
C LEU A 223 -2.92 18.17 -2.11
N ALA A 224 -3.42 19.40 -1.99
CA ALA A 224 -4.34 19.76 -0.91
C ALA A 224 -5.66 18.98 -1.01
N GLU A 225 -6.20 18.82 -2.22
CA GLU A 225 -7.42 18.03 -2.44
C GLU A 225 -7.20 16.53 -2.17
N ALA A 226 -6.12 15.94 -2.68
CA ALA A 226 -5.82 14.54 -2.42
C ALA A 226 -5.56 14.29 -0.93
N ALA A 227 -4.83 15.19 -0.27
CA ALA A 227 -4.55 15.09 1.15
C ALA A 227 -5.82 15.23 1.99
N GLN A 228 -6.68 16.21 1.69
CA GLN A 228 -7.95 16.40 2.39
C GLN A 228 -8.88 15.19 2.22
N GLU A 229 -9.00 14.66 1.01
CA GLU A 229 -9.90 13.53 0.75
C GLU A 229 -9.39 12.24 1.41
N ILE A 230 -8.08 11.99 1.40
CA ILE A 230 -7.46 10.90 2.14
C ILE A 230 -7.62 11.07 3.65
N GLN A 231 -7.42 12.29 4.15
CA GLN A 231 -7.62 12.59 5.57
C GLN A 231 -9.09 12.40 5.97
N GLN A 232 -10.04 12.72 5.10
CA GLN A 232 -11.46 12.46 5.33
C GLN A 232 -11.78 10.97 5.34
N LEU A 233 -11.23 10.19 4.40
CA LEU A 233 -11.42 8.74 4.39
C LEU A 233 -10.86 8.08 5.65
N LEU A 234 -9.64 8.47 6.04
CA LEU A 234 -9.03 8.01 7.28
C LEU A 234 -9.90 8.36 8.50
N LYS A 235 -10.33 9.62 8.64
CA LYS A 235 -11.21 10.05 9.74
C LYS A 235 -12.56 9.33 9.73
N GLN A 236 -13.20 9.14 8.57
CA GLN A 236 -14.47 8.43 8.46
C GLN A 236 -14.37 6.97 8.91
N LEU A 237 -13.24 6.32 8.59
CA LEU A 237 -13.01 4.94 8.94
C LEU A 237 -12.57 4.76 10.40
N GLU A 238 -12.02 5.81 11.05
CA GLU A 238 -11.76 5.84 12.49
C GLU A 238 -13.01 6.13 13.35
N VAL A 239 -14.06 6.78 12.80
CA VAL A 239 -15.29 7.16 13.54
C VAL A 239 -16.08 5.94 14.06
N VAL A 240 -15.80 4.72 13.58
CA VAL A 240 -16.46 3.49 14.05
C VAL A 240 -15.77 2.84 15.26
N ASN A 241 -14.48 3.12 15.47
CA ASN A 241 -13.69 2.91 16.70
C ASN A 241 -12.27 3.39 16.38
N ALA A 242 -11.67 4.24 17.23
CA ALA A 242 -10.28 4.66 17.02
C ALA A 242 -9.38 3.41 17.06
N PRO A 243 -8.66 3.07 15.97
CA PRO A 243 -7.93 1.82 15.88
C PRO A 243 -6.77 1.83 16.88
N THR A 244 -6.85 0.98 17.90
CA THR A 244 -5.88 0.89 18.99
C THR A 244 -4.82 -0.17 18.72
N THR A 245 -5.18 -1.26 18.03
CA THR A 245 -4.25 -2.36 17.70
C THR A 245 -3.64 -2.22 16.31
N VAL A 246 -2.60 -2.99 16.02
CA VAL A 246 -1.94 -3.00 14.71
C VAL A 246 -2.89 -3.52 13.62
N GLU A 247 -3.74 -4.49 13.95
CA GLU A 247 -4.73 -5.10 13.07
C GLU A 247 -5.82 -4.11 12.68
N GLU A 248 -6.34 -3.36 13.66
CA GLU A 248 -7.37 -2.34 13.42
C GLU A 248 -6.81 -1.22 12.54
N LYS A 249 -5.55 -0.81 12.79
CA LYS A 249 -4.86 0.20 11.98
C LYS A 249 -4.64 -0.28 10.55
N GLN A 250 -4.26 -1.53 10.35
CA GLN A 250 -4.05 -2.12 9.03
C GLN A 250 -5.37 -2.34 8.28
N ALA A 251 -6.43 -2.76 8.97
CA ALA A 251 -7.76 -2.91 8.38
C ALA A 251 -8.29 -1.56 7.84
N VAL A 252 -8.08 -0.48 8.60
CA VAL A 252 -8.42 0.89 8.15
C VAL A 252 -7.59 1.27 6.92
N VAL A 253 -6.28 1.03 6.91
CA VAL A 253 -5.43 1.30 5.73
C VAL A 253 -5.89 0.52 4.50
N ASN A 254 -6.18 -0.78 4.64
CA ASN A 254 -6.63 -1.62 3.52
C ASN A 254 -7.96 -1.12 2.93
N GLN A 255 -8.90 -0.67 3.78
CA GLN A 255 -10.16 -0.08 3.31
C GLN A 255 -9.96 1.27 2.61
N VAL A 256 -9.04 2.11 3.08
CA VAL A 256 -8.68 3.34 2.38
C VAL A 256 -8.10 3.02 1.01
N ILE A 257 -7.20 2.05 0.92
CA ILE A 257 -6.61 1.60 -0.34
C ILE A 257 -7.71 1.12 -1.29
N GLU A 258 -8.61 0.24 -0.85
CA GLU A 258 -9.72 -0.25 -1.67
C GLU A 258 -10.55 0.91 -2.25
N LYS A 259 -10.94 1.88 -1.41
CA LYS A 259 -11.67 3.08 -1.84
C LYS A 259 -10.89 3.95 -2.83
N ILE A 260 -9.57 4.05 -2.71
CA ILE A 260 -8.72 4.75 -3.69
C ILE A 260 -8.79 4.03 -5.04
N TYR A 261 -8.74 2.70 -5.07
CA TYR A 261 -8.73 1.94 -6.33
C TYR A 261 -10.11 1.83 -7.00
N GLU A 262 -11.18 1.80 -6.21
CA GLU A 262 -12.56 1.81 -6.73
C GLU A 262 -12.96 3.15 -7.33
N ASN A 263 -12.26 4.25 -6.99
CA ASN A 263 -12.55 5.58 -7.46
C ASN A 263 -11.42 6.12 -8.38
N PRO A 264 -11.58 6.03 -9.71
CA PRO A 264 -10.55 6.47 -10.67
C PRO A 264 -10.11 7.94 -10.53
N THR A 265 -11.01 8.83 -10.10
CA THR A 265 -10.72 10.26 -9.89
C THR A 265 -9.85 10.47 -8.65
N LEU A 266 -10.20 9.84 -7.53
CA LEU A 266 -9.39 9.85 -6.30
C LEU A 266 -8.02 9.20 -6.56
N LYS A 267 -8.01 8.04 -7.23
CA LYS A 267 -6.79 7.35 -7.67
C LYS A 267 -5.85 8.32 -8.40
N SER A 268 -6.34 8.96 -9.46
CA SER A 268 -5.56 9.89 -10.28
C SER A 268 -5.01 11.06 -9.46
N ARG A 269 -5.82 11.65 -8.57
CA ARG A 269 -5.38 12.76 -7.71
C ARG A 269 -4.30 12.35 -6.71
N VAL A 270 -4.46 11.19 -6.06
CA VAL A 270 -3.48 10.66 -5.10
C VAL A 270 -2.15 10.37 -5.79
N PHE A 271 -2.17 9.66 -6.93
CA PHE A 271 -0.93 9.38 -7.67
C PHE A 271 -0.30 10.64 -8.26
N GLY A 272 -1.12 11.57 -8.76
CA GLY A 272 -0.65 12.86 -9.26
C GLY A 272 0.02 13.70 -8.18
N ALA A 273 -0.57 13.75 -6.98
CA ALA A 273 0.00 14.44 -5.82
C ALA A 273 1.33 13.81 -5.38
N LEU A 274 1.39 12.48 -5.26
CA LEU A 274 2.63 11.76 -4.91
C LEU A 274 3.74 11.98 -5.94
N LYS A 275 3.40 12.01 -7.25
CA LYS A 275 4.37 12.23 -8.32
C LYS A 275 4.86 13.69 -8.38
N ALA A 276 3.98 14.65 -8.15
CA ALA A 276 4.29 16.07 -8.34
C ALA A 276 4.87 16.74 -7.09
N ALA A 277 4.42 16.35 -5.89
CA ALA A 277 4.86 16.92 -4.62
C ALA A 277 5.88 16.05 -3.87
N GLY A 278 5.97 14.76 -4.21
CA GLY A 278 6.77 13.79 -3.46
C GLY A 278 6.04 13.28 -2.22
N THR A 279 6.58 12.20 -1.65
CA THR A 279 5.89 11.44 -0.60
C THR A 279 5.96 12.07 0.77
N GLU A 280 7.06 12.76 1.09
CA GLU A 280 7.17 13.51 2.34
C GLU A 280 6.19 14.69 2.40
N ALA A 281 6.05 15.44 1.31
CA ALA A 281 5.08 16.54 1.24
C ALA A 281 3.62 16.04 1.31
N PHE A 282 3.35 14.86 0.74
CA PHE A 282 2.04 14.21 0.86
C PHE A 282 1.76 13.73 2.29
N LYS A 283 2.75 13.14 2.97
CA LYS A 283 2.65 12.73 4.38
C LYS A 283 2.41 13.93 5.29
N GLU A 284 3.12 15.03 5.08
CA GLU A 284 2.97 16.25 5.87
C GLU A 284 1.60 16.92 5.65
N ALA A 285 1.06 16.86 4.43
CA ALA A 285 -0.26 17.40 4.11
C ALA A 285 -1.42 16.55 4.69
N VAL A 286 -1.20 15.25 4.92
CA VAL A 286 -2.17 14.35 5.54
C VAL A 286 -1.81 14.14 7.00
N ASP A 287 -2.32 15.03 7.85
CA ASP A 287 -2.16 14.93 9.30
C ASP A 287 -2.96 13.74 9.87
N HIS A 288 -2.34 12.56 9.83
CA HIS A 288 -2.92 11.31 10.30
C HIS A 288 -1.85 10.25 10.69
N PRO A 289 -1.97 9.55 11.82
CA PRO A 289 -0.96 8.56 12.27
C PRO A 289 -0.75 7.38 11.31
N LEU A 290 -1.77 7.05 10.50
CA LEU A 290 -1.71 5.97 9.50
C LEU A 290 -1.12 6.38 8.15
N VAL A 291 -0.84 7.68 7.94
CA VAL A 291 -0.39 8.17 6.63
C VAL A 291 0.90 7.50 6.15
N ASN A 292 1.81 7.20 7.08
CA ASN A 292 3.08 6.56 6.74
C ASN A 292 2.86 5.15 6.18
N ILE A 293 1.95 4.40 6.80
CA ILE A 293 1.59 3.04 6.37
C ILE A 293 0.83 3.11 5.04
N LEU A 294 -0.10 4.06 4.91
CA LEU A 294 -0.88 4.27 3.69
C LEU A 294 0.00 4.63 2.49
N VAL A 295 0.91 5.59 2.63
CA VAL A 295 1.80 6.04 1.55
C VAL A 295 2.77 4.93 1.16
N ALA A 296 3.38 4.24 2.14
CA ALA A 296 4.22 3.07 1.86
C ALA A 296 3.44 1.99 1.09
N THR A 297 2.16 1.79 1.43
CA THR A 297 1.27 0.86 0.72
C THR A 297 0.97 1.35 -0.70
N ILE A 298 0.70 2.63 -0.94
CA ILE A 298 0.40 3.17 -2.29
C ILE A 298 1.64 3.14 -3.20
N GLU A 299 2.82 3.45 -2.67
CA GLU A 299 4.06 3.46 -3.45
C GLU A 299 4.42 2.07 -3.99
N GLY A 300 4.21 1.02 -3.19
CA GLY A 300 4.43 -0.37 -3.62
C GLY A 300 3.61 -0.80 -4.84
N TRP A 301 2.55 -0.07 -5.18
CA TRP A 301 1.67 -0.37 -6.33
C TRP A 301 1.92 0.48 -7.57
N ARG A 302 2.60 1.62 -7.43
CA ARG A 302 2.83 2.53 -8.55
C ARG A 302 3.80 1.93 -9.58
N GLU A 303 4.51 0.87 -9.18
CA GLU A 303 5.58 0.23 -9.92
C GLU A 303 5.28 -1.24 -10.26
N SER A 304 4.01 -1.67 -10.07
CA SER A 304 3.46 -2.98 -10.47
C SER A 304 2.84 -2.98 -11.87
#